data_AF-A0A8T1SPJ6-F1
#
_entry.id   AF-A0A8T1SPJ6-F1
#
_cell.length_a   1.000
_cell.length_b   1.000
_cell.length_c   1.000
_cell.angle_alpha   90.00
_cell.angle_beta   90.00
_cell.angle_gamma   90.00
#
_symmetry.space_group_name_H-M   'P 1'
#
loop_
_entity.id
_entity.type
_entity.pdbx_description
1 polymer ?
#
loop_
_entity_poly.entity_id
_entity_poly.type
_entity_poly.pdbx_seq_one_letter_code
_entity_poly.pdbx_strand_id
1 'polypeptide(L)'
;MLGVLLLAFSLVTIAHSEFCRPDAQNAFKVRLSIKTALGDNAYAWDASEEYLFKAMVAFAMRRYSNKETTQISNVLLCNMTERVSFWFVVTDSAKNVTTVPGSEVEAAIRMNRNRINSAFLLTDNTLQFLKISSTLSPPIESSVPVWLIVFSVVLCLVVAGILFLVVSGIRQRKKNNRSLQRQEI
;
A
#
# COMPACT_ATOMS: atom_id res chain seq x y z
N MET A 1 18.05 -23.78 50.52
CA MET A 1 18.65 -23.62 49.18
C MET A 1 17.58 -23.41 48.09
N LEU A 2 16.60 -22.53 48.33
CA LEU A 2 15.51 -22.24 47.39
C LEU A 2 15.49 -20.76 46.93
N GLY A 3 16.13 -19.86 47.69
CA GLY A 3 16.17 -18.42 47.40
C GLY A 3 17.19 -17.98 46.36
N VAL A 4 18.20 -18.81 46.04
CA VAL A 4 19.22 -18.46 45.04
C VAL A 4 18.75 -18.78 43.61
N LEU A 5 17.80 -19.69 43.44
CA LEU A 5 17.27 -20.07 42.12
C LEU A 5 16.29 -19.02 41.54
N LEU A 6 15.73 -18.15 42.38
CA LEU A 6 14.76 -17.13 41.96
C LEU A 6 15.41 -15.84 41.44
N LEU A 7 16.70 -15.59 41.73
CA LEU A 7 17.41 -14.39 41.27
C LEU A 7 17.91 -14.49 39.82
N ALA A 8 18.05 -15.70 39.28
CA ALA A 8 18.52 -15.90 37.90
C ALA A 8 17.42 -15.66 36.84
N PHE A 9 16.14 -15.80 37.20
CA PHE A 9 15.03 -15.61 36.25
C PHE A 9 14.64 -14.15 36.00
N SER A 10 15.11 -13.21 36.83
CA SER A 10 14.82 -11.77 36.70
C SER A 10 15.76 -11.00 35.76
N LEU A 11 16.84 -11.61 35.26
CA LEU A 11 17.82 -10.94 34.39
C LEU A 11 17.45 -10.96 32.89
N VAL A 12 16.57 -11.86 32.45
CA VAL A 12 16.21 -11.99 31.01
C VAL A 12 15.27 -10.86 30.54
N THR A 13 14.53 -10.23 31.45
CA THR A 13 13.58 -9.16 31.13
C THR A 13 14.21 -7.79 30.93
N ILE A 14 15.49 -7.58 31.26
CA ILE A 14 16.09 -6.24 31.22
C ILE A 14 16.74 -5.92 29.87
N ALA A 15 17.25 -6.92 29.12
CA ALA A 15 17.92 -6.69 27.84
C ALA A 15 16.98 -6.16 26.72
N HIS A 16 15.68 -6.41 26.83
CA HIS A 16 14.68 -5.90 25.89
C HIS A 16 14.38 -4.41 26.08
N SER A 17 14.75 -3.83 27.23
CA SER A 17 14.28 -2.50 27.64
C SER A 17 15.15 -1.34 27.12
N GLU A 18 16.41 -1.57 26.75
CA GLU A 18 17.30 -0.51 26.26
C GLU A 18 17.05 -0.16 24.78
N PHE A 19 16.71 -1.13 23.93
CA PHE A 19 16.49 -0.90 22.50
C PHE A 19 15.11 -0.32 22.19
N CYS A 20 14.13 -0.55 23.08
CA CYS A 20 12.72 -0.17 22.92
C CYS A 20 12.38 1.20 23.51
N ARG A 21 13.28 2.19 23.40
CA ARG A 21 12.90 3.58 23.74
C ARG A 21 12.10 4.21 22.60
N PRO A 22 10.98 4.90 22.89
CA PRO A 22 10.31 5.71 21.87
C PRO A 22 11.33 6.70 21.29
N ASP A 23 11.32 6.85 19.96
CA ASP A 23 12.23 7.72 19.22
C ASP A 23 13.73 7.34 19.27
N ALA A 24 14.07 6.10 19.63
CA ALA A 24 15.45 5.62 19.49
C ALA A 24 15.96 5.76 18.03
N GLN A 25 17.28 5.94 17.87
CA GLN A 25 17.90 6.32 16.59
C GLN A 25 17.54 5.37 15.43
N ASN A 26 17.46 4.07 15.69
CA ASN A 26 17.10 3.03 14.70
C ASN A 26 15.70 2.45 14.92
N ALA A 27 14.82 3.17 15.61
CA ALA A 27 13.43 2.80 15.79
C ALA A 27 12.53 3.48 14.75
N PHE A 28 11.58 2.72 14.24
CA PHE A 28 10.62 3.15 13.24
C PHE A 28 9.21 3.08 13.79
N LYS A 29 8.46 4.18 13.67
CA LYS A 29 7.05 4.23 14.06
C LYS A 29 6.16 3.79 12.92
N VAL A 30 5.29 2.84 13.22
CA VAL A 30 4.27 2.31 12.31
C VAL A 30 2.90 2.78 12.77
N ARG A 31 2.07 3.19 11.80
CA ARG A 31 0.67 3.53 12.02
C ARG A 31 -0.19 2.70 11.07
N LEU A 32 -1.14 1.96 11.64
CA LEU A 32 -2.07 1.13 10.90
C LEU A 32 -3.48 1.73 11.01
N SER A 33 -4.15 1.85 9.87
CA SER A 33 -5.53 2.35 9.75
C SER A 33 -6.41 1.25 9.17
N ILE A 34 -6.52 0.14 9.90
CA ILE A 34 -7.21 -1.09 9.45
C ILE A 34 -8.68 -0.82 9.17
N LYS A 35 -9.39 -0.16 10.10
CA LYS A 35 -10.81 0.20 9.93
C LYS A 35 -11.05 1.12 8.75
N THR A 36 -10.13 2.03 8.46
CA THR A 36 -10.22 2.93 7.29
C THR A 36 -10.04 2.16 5.99
N ALA A 37 -9.18 1.13 5.97
CA ALA A 37 -8.91 0.33 4.78
C ALA A 37 -10.00 -0.69 4.46
N LEU A 38 -10.52 -1.37 5.49
CA LEU A 38 -11.33 -2.59 5.36
C LEU A 38 -12.80 -2.40 5.79
N GLY A 39 -13.13 -1.26 6.39
CA GLY A 39 -14.49 -0.96 6.85
C GLY A 39 -15.00 -2.02 7.84
N ASP A 40 -16.11 -2.66 7.49
CA ASP A 40 -16.75 -3.69 8.32
C ASP A 40 -16.01 -5.04 8.30
N ASN A 41 -15.12 -5.27 7.33
CA ASN A 41 -14.27 -6.46 7.24
C ASN A 41 -12.92 -6.28 7.96
N ALA A 42 -12.81 -5.29 8.84
CA ALA A 42 -11.59 -5.02 9.57
C ALA A 42 -11.27 -6.14 10.58
N TYR A 43 -10.09 -6.74 10.43
CA TYR A 43 -9.59 -7.71 11.40
C TYR A 43 -9.10 -7.01 12.68
N ALA A 44 -9.09 -7.76 13.77
CA ALA A 44 -8.48 -7.32 15.02
C ALA A 44 -6.96 -7.46 14.94
N TRP A 45 -6.23 -6.47 15.42
CA TRP A 45 -4.78 -6.56 15.53
C TRP A 45 -4.43 -7.35 16.80
N ASP A 46 -4.13 -8.63 16.65
CA ASP A 46 -3.85 -9.58 17.72
C ASP A 46 -2.39 -10.08 17.68
N ALA A 47 -2.05 -11.04 18.55
CA ALA A 47 -0.72 -11.64 18.60
C ALA A 47 -0.33 -12.37 17.29
N SER A 48 -1.31 -12.85 16.52
CA SER A 48 -1.09 -13.52 15.24
C SER A 48 -0.67 -12.49 14.17
N GLU A 49 -1.36 -11.36 14.12
CA GLU A 49 -1.02 -10.23 13.24
C GLU A 49 0.33 -9.60 13.60
N GLU A 50 0.63 -9.49 14.90
CA GLU A 50 1.96 -9.07 15.36
C GLU A 50 3.05 -10.04 14.91
N TYR A 51 2.81 -11.34 15.03
CA TYR A 51 3.75 -12.36 14.58
C TYR A 51 3.95 -12.29 13.06
N LEU A 52 2.86 -12.17 12.29
CA LEU A 52 2.91 -11.98 10.84
C LEU A 52 3.71 -10.73 10.48
N PHE A 53 3.53 -9.63 11.21
CA PHE A 53 4.28 -8.40 10.98
C PHE A 53 5.77 -8.60 11.21
N LYS A 54 6.16 -9.21 12.34
CA LYS A 54 7.56 -9.53 12.62
C LYS A 54 8.14 -10.44 11.53
N ALA A 55 7.38 -11.42 11.06
CA ALA A 55 7.78 -12.31 9.97
C ALA A 55 7.99 -11.57 8.65
N MET A 56 7.10 -10.64 8.30
CA MET A 56 7.20 -9.81 7.09
C MET A 56 8.40 -8.87 7.13
N VAL A 57 8.68 -8.26 8.29
CA VAL A 57 9.88 -7.43 8.47
C VAL A 57 11.15 -8.28 8.38
N ALA A 58 11.20 -9.43 9.07
CA ALA A 58 12.34 -10.35 8.98
C ALA A 58 12.56 -10.84 7.55
N PHE A 59 11.48 -11.16 6.83
CA PHE A 59 11.52 -11.51 5.40
C PHE A 59 12.12 -10.37 4.56
N ALA A 60 11.66 -9.13 4.76
CA ALA A 60 12.16 -7.98 4.01
C ALA A 60 13.66 -7.77 4.23
N MET A 61 14.12 -7.90 5.48
CA MET A 61 15.53 -7.82 5.84
C MET A 61 16.36 -8.92 5.18
N ARG A 62 15.91 -10.18 5.23
CA ARG A 62 16.58 -11.30 4.55
C ARG A 62 16.69 -11.07 3.05
N ARG A 63 15.61 -10.58 2.43
CA ARG A 63 15.54 -10.37 0.99
C ARG A 63 16.47 -9.24 0.53
N TYR A 64 16.63 -8.20 1.35
CA TYR A 64 17.47 -7.04 1.04
C TYR A 64 18.95 -7.34 1.23
N SER A 65 19.33 -7.88 2.40
CA SER A 65 20.74 -8.07 2.75
C SER A 65 21.33 -9.37 2.20
N ASN A 66 20.52 -10.24 1.57
CA ASN A 66 20.88 -11.64 1.21
C ASN A 66 21.50 -12.43 2.37
N LYS A 67 21.25 -12.00 3.61
CA LYS A 67 21.68 -12.66 4.84
C LYS A 67 20.53 -13.50 5.33
N GLU A 68 20.68 -14.82 5.34
CA GLU A 68 19.65 -15.76 5.78
C GLU A 68 19.34 -15.69 7.29
N THR A 69 20.11 -14.90 8.05
CA THR A 69 20.21 -15.02 9.50
C THR A 69 19.24 -14.14 10.29
N THR A 70 18.52 -13.18 9.67
CA THR A 70 17.56 -12.35 10.44
C THR A 70 16.39 -13.21 10.89
N GLN A 71 16.32 -13.53 12.18
CA GLN A 71 15.22 -14.29 12.76
C GLN A 71 14.05 -13.38 13.13
N ILE A 72 12.86 -13.96 13.27
CA ILE A 72 11.65 -13.23 13.68
C ILE A 72 11.82 -12.63 15.09
N SER A 73 12.54 -13.33 15.97
CA SER A 73 12.90 -12.86 17.32
C SER A 73 13.77 -11.59 17.33
N ASN A 74 14.44 -11.29 16.21
CA ASN A 74 15.26 -10.09 16.09
C ASN A 74 14.43 -8.84 15.76
N VAL A 75 13.12 -9.00 15.49
CA VAL A 75 12.19 -7.90 15.27
C VAL A 75 11.43 -7.64 16.57
N LEU A 76 11.78 -6.55 17.24
CA LEU A 76 11.17 -6.14 18.48
C LEU A 76 10.05 -5.14 18.19
N LEU A 77 8.89 -5.35 18.81
CA LEU A 77 7.76 -4.41 18.80
C LEU A 77 7.67 -3.75 20.18
N CYS A 78 7.50 -2.44 20.21
CA CYS A 78 7.52 -1.64 21.42
C CYS A 78 6.36 -0.64 21.42
N ASN A 79 5.84 -0.31 22.61
CA ASN A 79 4.86 0.76 22.84
C ASN A 79 3.63 0.67 21.91
N MET A 80 2.94 -0.47 22.00
CA MET A 80 1.70 -0.72 21.28
C MET A 80 0.55 0.10 21.86
N THR A 81 -0.27 0.67 20.98
CA THR A 81 -1.42 1.52 21.36
C THR A 81 -2.73 0.95 20.82
N GLU A 82 -3.86 1.34 21.40
CA GLU A 82 -5.20 0.88 20.98
C GLU A 82 -5.55 1.22 19.53
N ARG A 83 -5.09 2.37 19.01
CA ARG A 83 -5.24 2.76 17.60
C ARG A 83 -4.25 2.04 16.67
N VAL A 84 -3.62 0.96 17.14
CA VAL A 84 -2.63 0.16 16.42
C VAL A 84 -1.50 1.03 15.85
N SER A 85 -0.81 1.72 16.76
CA SER A 85 0.49 2.32 16.49
C SER A 85 1.53 1.75 17.43
N PHE A 86 2.69 1.45 16.90
CA PHE A 86 3.80 0.88 17.65
C PHE A 86 5.14 1.27 17.01
N TRP A 87 6.19 1.09 17.78
CA TRP A 87 7.56 1.20 17.33
C TRP A 87 8.11 -0.18 17.04
N PHE A 88 8.94 -0.31 16.00
CA PHE A 88 9.72 -1.53 15.81
C PHE A 88 11.20 -1.23 15.63
N VAL A 89 12.00 -2.20 16.04
CA VAL A 89 13.47 -2.19 15.95
C VAL A 89 13.93 -3.55 15.42
N VAL A 90 14.93 -3.54 14.55
CA VAL A 90 15.56 -4.75 14.04
C VAL A 90 16.96 -4.87 14.65
N THR A 91 17.25 -6.01 15.27
CA THR A 91 18.55 -6.33 15.85
C THR A 91 19.29 -7.37 15.00
N ASP A 92 20.61 -7.42 15.13
CA ASP A 92 21.42 -8.49 14.55
C ASP A 92 21.95 -9.40 15.66
N SER A 93 21.35 -10.58 15.80
CA SER A 93 21.78 -11.59 16.78
C SER A 93 23.16 -12.20 16.46
N ALA A 94 23.68 -12.04 15.24
CA ALA A 94 25.02 -12.50 14.88
C ALA A 94 26.13 -11.54 15.33
N LYS A 95 25.79 -10.29 15.66
CA LYS A 95 26.74 -9.26 16.10
C LYS A 95 26.28 -8.64 17.41
N ASN A 96 26.65 -9.25 18.55
CA ASN A 96 26.55 -8.72 19.93
C ASN A 96 25.58 -7.54 20.14
N VAL A 97 24.29 -7.79 19.88
CA VAL A 97 23.16 -6.87 20.12
C VAL A 97 23.31 -5.46 19.52
N THR A 98 23.98 -5.33 18.38
CA THR A 98 23.95 -4.07 17.63
C THR A 98 22.63 -3.94 16.86
N THR A 99 21.92 -2.82 17.02
CA THR A 99 20.77 -2.49 16.18
C THR A 99 21.21 -2.35 14.74
N VAL A 100 20.44 -2.90 13.80
CA VAL A 100 20.70 -2.72 12.37
C VAL A 100 20.57 -1.23 12.02
N PRO A 101 21.46 -0.66 11.19
CA PRO A 101 21.36 0.74 10.79
C PRO A 101 20.00 1.04 10.17
N GLY A 102 19.40 2.17 10.57
CA GLY A 102 18.08 2.57 10.07
C GLY A 102 18.00 2.67 8.55
N SER A 103 19.07 3.08 7.86
CA SER A 103 19.11 3.16 6.40
C SER A 103 18.96 1.80 5.70
N GLU A 104 19.51 0.73 6.30
CA GLU A 104 19.38 -0.64 5.79
C GLU A 104 17.94 -1.14 5.98
N VAL A 105 17.36 -0.88 7.16
CA VAL A 105 15.96 -1.22 7.46
C VAL A 105 15.00 -0.47 6.54
N GLU A 106 15.21 0.84 6.38
CA GLU A 106 14.42 1.68 5.47
C GLU A 106 14.47 1.13 4.04
N ALA A 107 15.67 0.85 3.52
CA ALA A 107 15.82 0.33 2.17
C ALA A 107 15.17 -1.06 1.99
N ALA A 108 15.28 -1.93 2.99
CA ALA A 108 14.67 -3.25 2.98
C ALA A 108 13.14 -3.20 2.97
N ILE A 109 12.55 -2.36 3.84
CA ILE A 109 11.10 -2.14 3.90
C ILE A 109 10.61 -1.48 2.62
N ARG A 110 11.33 -0.47 2.11
CA ARG A 110 11.00 0.21 0.86
C ARG A 110 10.97 -0.76 -0.32
N MET A 111 11.97 -1.64 -0.44
CA MET A 111 12.04 -2.64 -1.52
C MET A 111 10.87 -3.65 -1.47
N ASN A 112 10.40 -4.00 -0.28
CA ASN A 112 9.36 -5.01 -0.07
C ASN A 112 8.00 -4.42 0.29
N ARG A 113 7.83 -3.10 0.17
CA ARG A 113 6.66 -2.36 0.67
C ARG A 113 5.34 -2.88 0.09
N ASN A 114 5.31 -3.11 -1.23
CA ASN A 114 4.14 -3.67 -1.91
C ASN A 114 3.73 -5.02 -1.32
N ARG A 115 4.70 -5.92 -1.08
CA ARG A 115 4.41 -7.27 -0.55
C ARG A 115 3.95 -7.23 0.91
N ILE A 116 4.54 -6.35 1.72
CA ILE A 116 4.12 -6.11 3.11
C ILE A 116 2.67 -5.60 3.12
N ASN A 117 2.37 -4.57 2.35
CA ASN A 117 1.03 -4.02 2.19
C ASN A 117 0.00 -5.08 1.78
N SER A 118 0.32 -5.87 0.74
CA SER A 118 -0.55 -6.95 0.27
C SER A 118 -0.81 -8.02 1.33
N ALA A 119 0.18 -8.37 2.16
CA ALA A 119 0.02 -9.36 3.23
C ALA A 119 -1.02 -8.94 4.28
N PHE A 120 -1.15 -7.63 4.53
CA PHE A 120 -2.10 -7.07 5.48
C PHE A 120 -3.39 -6.55 4.84
N LEU A 121 -3.53 -6.65 3.52
CA LEU A 121 -4.61 -6.03 2.74
C LEU A 121 -4.70 -4.51 2.96
N LEU A 122 -3.54 -3.87 3.20
CA LEU A 122 -3.43 -2.43 3.45
C LEU A 122 -2.69 -1.75 2.28
N THR A 123 -2.85 -0.43 2.17
CA THR A 123 -2.16 0.42 1.20
C THR A 123 -1.12 1.30 1.90
N ASP A 124 -0.26 1.98 1.14
CA ASP A 124 0.74 2.92 1.68
C ASP A 124 0.14 4.04 2.53
N ASN A 125 -1.13 4.39 2.29
CA ASN A 125 -1.84 5.41 3.05
C ASN A 125 -2.38 4.89 4.38
N THR A 126 -2.69 3.60 4.46
CA THR A 126 -3.28 2.95 5.64
C THR A 126 -2.25 2.21 6.48
N LEU A 127 -1.10 1.84 5.90
CA LEU A 127 0.07 1.29 6.58
C LEU A 127 1.24 2.26 6.36
N GLN A 128 1.42 3.15 7.33
CA GLN A 128 2.41 4.23 7.25
C GLN A 128 3.62 3.92 8.13
N PHE A 129 4.80 4.15 7.56
CA PHE A 129 6.08 4.15 8.27
C PHE A 129 6.58 5.59 8.32
N LEU A 130 6.58 6.24 9.49
CA LEU A 130 6.77 7.70 9.57
C LEU A 130 8.14 8.20 9.08
N LYS A 131 9.17 7.36 9.15
CA LYS A 131 10.53 7.69 8.70
C LYS A 131 10.87 7.13 7.31
N ILE A 132 9.96 6.37 6.69
CA ILE A 132 10.22 5.68 5.42
C ILE A 132 9.24 6.23 4.38
N SER A 133 9.76 6.99 3.42
CA SER A 133 8.93 7.58 2.36
C SER A 133 8.17 6.50 1.58
N SER A 134 6.90 6.77 1.27
CA SER A 134 6.06 5.85 0.49
C SER A 134 6.65 5.62 -0.90
N THR A 135 6.51 4.39 -1.41
CA THR A 135 7.08 3.98 -2.70
C THR A 135 6.16 4.18 -3.89
N LEU A 136 4.96 4.72 -3.67
CA LEU A 136 4.03 4.99 -4.75
C LEU A 136 4.66 6.00 -5.72
N SER A 137 5.00 5.51 -6.92
CA SER A 137 4.83 6.33 -8.11
C SER A 137 3.43 6.95 -8.06
N PRO A 138 3.28 8.23 -8.44
CA PRO A 138 1.98 8.90 -8.41
C PRO A 138 0.93 8.04 -9.10
N PRO A 139 -0.34 8.09 -8.66
CA PRO A 139 -1.43 7.38 -9.30
C PRO A 139 -1.29 7.50 -10.81
N ILE A 140 -1.39 6.39 -11.53
CA ILE A 140 -1.28 6.39 -12.99
C ILE A 140 -2.44 7.24 -13.50
N GLU A 141 -2.20 8.54 -13.68
CA GLU A 141 -3.17 9.41 -14.30
C GLU A 141 -3.35 8.87 -15.71
N SER A 142 -4.59 8.55 -16.06
CA SER A 142 -4.93 8.08 -17.39
C SER A 142 -4.30 9.04 -18.40
N SER A 143 -3.46 8.52 -19.29
CA SER A 143 -2.72 9.30 -20.30
C SER A 143 -3.62 10.23 -21.13
N VAL A 144 -4.93 9.94 -21.16
CA VAL A 144 -5.97 10.82 -21.70
C VAL A 144 -7.02 11.18 -20.64
N PRO A 145 -7.34 12.47 -20.45
CA PRO A 145 -8.47 12.91 -19.63
C PRO A 145 -9.81 12.29 -20.05
N VAL A 146 -10.58 11.79 -19.08
CA VAL A 146 -11.89 11.14 -19.31
C VAL A 146 -12.85 12.05 -20.09
N TRP A 147 -12.84 13.35 -19.83
CA TRP A 147 -13.72 14.30 -20.53
C TRP A 147 -13.42 14.40 -22.04
N LEU A 148 -12.17 14.19 -22.48
CA LEU A 148 -11.85 14.17 -23.91
C LEU A 148 -12.47 12.96 -24.63
N ILE A 149 -12.57 11.81 -23.94
CA ILE A 149 -13.23 10.62 -24.48
C ILE A 149 -14.73 10.92 -24.67
N VAL A 150 -15.38 11.49 -23.65
CA VAL A 150 -16.80 11.84 -23.71
C VAL A 150 -17.06 12.89 -24.79
N PHE A 151 -16.23 13.92 -24.89
CA PHE A 151 -16.32 14.96 -25.92
C PHE A 151 -16.20 14.38 -27.33
N SER A 152 -15.24 13.47 -27.55
CA SER A 152 -15.04 12.84 -28.86
C SER A 152 -16.25 12.02 -29.32
N VAL A 153 -16.83 11.23 -28.41
CA VAL A 153 -18.02 10.41 -28.70
C VAL A 153 -19.21 11.30 -29.06
N VAL A 154 -19.46 12.34 -28.27
CA VAL A 154 -20.57 13.28 -28.51
C VAL A 154 -20.39 14.03 -29.83
N LEU A 155 -19.18 14.53 -30.10
CA LEU A 155 -18.87 15.20 -31.37
C LEU A 155 -19.13 14.29 -32.56
N CYS A 156 -18.72 13.02 -32.48
CA CYS A 156 -18.89 12.04 -33.55
C CYS A 156 -20.39 11.77 -33.84
N LEU A 157 -21.21 11.62 -32.79
CA LEU A 157 -22.65 11.44 -32.92
C LEU A 157 -23.35 12.66 -33.54
N VAL A 158 -22.96 13.87 -33.13
CA VAL A 158 -23.51 15.12 -33.68
C VAL A 158 -23.18 15.25 -35.16
N VAL A 159 -21.93 15.01 -35.55
CA VAL A 159 -21.49 15.07 -36.96
C VAL A 159 -22.22 14.02 -37.80
N ALA A 160 -22.35 12.79 -37.30
CA ALA A 160 -23.10 11.73 -37.99
C ALA A 160 -24.59 12.10 -38.15
N GLY A 161 -25.20 12.69 -37.12
CA GLY A 161 -26.57 13.18 -37.17
C GLY A 161 -26.78 14.27 -38.22
N ILE A 162 -25.88 15.26 -38.28
CA ILE A 162 -25.95 16.33 -39.28
C ILE A 162 -25.81 15.77 -40.70
N LEU A 163 -24.82 14.90 -40.94
CA LEU A 163 -24.62 14.23 -42.23
C LEU A 163 -25.86 13.44 -42.65
N PHE A 164 -26.46 12.69 -41.74
CA PHE A 164 -27.68 11.92 -42.01
C PHE A 164 -28.85 12.83 -42.40
N LEU A 165 -29.06 13.95 -41.71
CA LEU A 165 -30.12 14.91 -42.02
C LEU A 165 -29.91 15.57 -43.39
N VAL A 166 -28.69 15.99 -43.71
CA VAL A 166 -28.35 16.61 -45.00
C VAL A 166 -28.59 15.62 -46.16
N VAL A 167 -28.08 14.40 -46.05
CA VAL A 167 -28.24 13.37 -47.09
C VAL A 167 -29.71 13.00 -47.27
N SER A 168 -30.45 12.86 -46.16
CA SER A 168 -31.88 12.56 -46.20
C SER A 168 -32.67 13.69 -46.85
N GLY A 169 -32.39 14.95 -46.52
CA GLY A 169 -33.02 16.12 -47.14
C GLY A 169 -32.80 16.21 -48.64
N ILE A 170 -31.55 15.97 -49.11
CA ILE A 170 -31.22 15.96 -50.55
C ILE A 170 -31.93 14.80 -51.25
N ARG A 171 -31.91 13.59 -50.67
CA ARG A 171 -32.59 12.41 -51.23
C ARG A 171 -34.09 12.62 -51.33
N GLN A 172 -34.71 13.24 -50.34
CA GLN A 172 -36.14 13.51 -50.32
C GLN A 172 -36.56 14.54 -51.36
N ARG A 173 -35.80 15.64 -51.52
CA ARG A 173 -36.01 16.59 -52.63
C ARG A 173 -35.90 15.92 -54.01
N LYS A 174 -34.86 15.09 -54.19
CA LYS A 174 -34.66 14.35 -55.45
C LYS A 174 -35.79 13.36 -55.74
N LYS A 175 -36.34 12.71 -54.71
CA LYS A 175 -37.49 11.80 -54.84
C LYS A 175 -38.77 12.56 -55.20
N ASN A 176 -39.04 13.69 -54.55
CA ASN A 176 -40.23 14.51 -54.81
C ASN A 176 -40.22 15.14 -56.23
N ASN A 177 -39.06 15.59 -56.73
CA ASN A 177 -38.96 16.12 -58.10
C ASN A 177 -39.20 15.03 -59.17
N ARG A 178 -38.76 13.79 -58.91
CA ARG A 178 -38.99 12.66 -59.82
C ARG A 178 -40.45 12.17 -59.84
N SER A 179 -41.18 12.31 -58.74
CA SER A 179 -42.62 11.99 -58.70
C SER A 179 -43.47 13.05 -59.41
N LEU A 180 -43.11 14.34 -59.29
CA LEU A 180 -43.80 15.44 -60.00
C LEU A 180 -43.64 15.31 -61.52
N GLN A 181 -42.43 15.07 -62.03
CA GLN A 181 -42.21 14.84 -63.47
C GLN A 181 -42.91 13.60 -64.04
N ARG A 182 -43.31 12.63 -63.20
CA ARG A 182 -44.04 11.42 -63.64
C ARG A 182 -45.56 11.64 -63.71
N GLN A 183 -46.09 12.68 -63.07
CA GLN A 183 -47.52 13.05 -63.14
C GLN A 183 -47.83 14.00 -64.31
N GLU A 184 -46.83 14.65 -64.91
CA GLU A 184 -46.96 15.54 -66.07
C GLU A 184 -46.75 14.84 -67.43
N ILE A 185 -46.64 13.50 -67.46
CA ILE A 185 -46.51 12.68 -68.69
C ILE A 185 -47.76 11.81 -68.84
#